data_AF-A0A8D8I746-F1
#
_entry.id   AF-A0A8D8I746-F1
#
_cell.length_a   1.000
_cell.length_b   1.000
_cell.length_c   1.000
_cell.angle_alpha   90.00
_cell.angle_beta   90.00
_cell.angle_gamma   90.00
#
_symmetry.space_group_name_H-M   'P 1'
#
loop_
_entity.id
_entity.type
_entity.pdbx_description
1 polymer ?
#
loop_
_entity_poly.entity_id
_entity_poly.type
_entity_poly.pdbx_seq_one_letter_code
_entity_poly.pdbx_strand_id
1 'polypeptide(L)'
;MAEGNGELVEEMTNPKMGEGAGDGERTEDYTKLLEYGLDKKVAGKLDDIYKTGKLAHSELDERALDALKEFPVDGALNVLGQFLESNLEHVSNKSAYLCGVMKTYRQKSRATQQGLPTPAITVQAKGPDEDKIKAILERTGYTLDVTTGQRKYGGPPPNWEGGTPGNGCEVFCGKIPKDMYEDELIPLFEKCGKIWDLRLMMDPMTGTNRGYAFVTFTSRDAACNAVREPA
;
A
#
# COMPACT_ATOMS: atom_id res chain seq x y z
N MET A 1 -11.27 47.05 69.41
CA MET A 1 -11.57 45.64 69.09
C MET A 1 -11.27 45.48 67.61
N ALA A 2 -10.07 44.95 67.33
CA ALA A 2 -9.83 43.66 66.66
C ALA A 2 -9.76 43.86 65.13
N GLU A 3 -8.54 43.95 64.57
CA GLU A 3 -7.84 42.87 63.81
C GLU A 3 -8.49 42.66 62.43
N GLY A 4 -7.83 42.63 61.28
CA GLY A 4 -6.45 42.37 60.89
C GLY A 4 -6.48 41.57 59.58
N ASN A 5 -5.54 41.84 58.67
CA ASN A 5 -5.09 41.00 57.53
C ASN A 5 -6.09 40.76 56.38
N GLY A 6 -5.73 40.71 55.10
CA GLY A 6 -4.44 40.38 54.48
C GLY A 6 -4.61 39.11 53.64
N GLU A 7 -4.57 39.28 52.31
CA GLU A 7 -4.18 38.33 51.25
C GLU A 7 -4.91 36.96 51.15
N LEU A 8 -5.31 36.58 49.92
CA LEU A 8 -4.73 35.44 49.19
C LEU A 8 -5.44 35.24 47.83
N VAL A 9 -4.59 35.13 46.81
CA VAL A 9 -4.84 34.68 45.45
C VAL A 9 -5.26 33.21 45.43
N GLU A 10 -6.22 32.84 44.58
CA GLU A 10 -6.30 31.48 44.03
C GLU A 10 -6.66 31.54 42.54
N GLU A 11 -5.66 31.25 41.71
CA GLU A 11 -5.79 30.86 40.32
C GLU A 11 -6.71 29.65 40.22
N MET A 12 -7.90 29.85 39.66
CA MET A 12 -8.76 28.73 39.26
C MET A 12 -8.14 28.07 38.02
N THR A 13 -7.34 27.05 38.28
CA THR A 13 -6.84 26.13 37.26
C THR A 13 -8.05 25.45 36.62
N ASN A 14 -8.32 25.79 35.36
CA ASN A 14 -9.40 25.20 34.59
C ASN A 14 -9.12 23.68 34.42
N PRO A 15 -10.03 22.78 34.84
CA PRO A 15 -9.82 21.35 34.71
C PRO A 15 -9.76 20.96 33.23
N LYS A 16 -8.66 20.32 32.85
CA LYS A 16 -8.47 19.68 31.54
C LYS A 16 -9.68 18.81 31.23
N MET A 17 -10.43 19.19 30.20
CA MET A 17 -11.40 18.34 29.54
C MET A 17 -10.66 17.09 29.04
N GLY A 18 -11.03 15.95 29.61
CA GLY A 18 -10.62 14.65 29.12
C GLY A 18 -11.26 14.39 27.77
N GLU A 19 -10.42 14.18 26.76
CA GLU A 19 -10.82 13.47 25.56
C GLU A 19 -10.17 12.09 25.62
N GLY A 20 -10.92 11.16 26.23
CA GLY A 20 -10.66 9.73 26.12
C GLY A 20 -11.21 9.21 24.80
N ALA A 21 -10.36 8.54 24.02
CA ALA A 21 -10.80 7.63 22.97
C ALA A 21 -9.69 6.60 22.69
N GLY A 22 -9.92 5.35 23.16
CA GLY A 22 -9.16 4.17 22.78
C GLY A 22 -8.21 3.62 23.86
N ASP A 23 -8.74 3.28 25.03
CA ASP A 23 -8.06 2.37 25.97
C ASP A 23 -8.42 0.92 25.61
N GLY A 24 -7.93 0.50 24.45
CA GLY A 24 -7.73 -0.91 24.14
C GLY A 24 -6.29 -1.25 24.49
N GLU A 25 -6.07 -2.38 25.14
CA GLU A 25 -4.77 -2.87 25.59
C GLU A 25 -3.70 -2.61 24.51
N ARG A 26 -2.68 -1.79 24.80
CA ARG A 26 -1.63 -1.39 23.85
C ARG A 26 -0.62 -2.52 23.68
N THR A 27 -0.05 -2.67 22.48
CA THR A 27 1.03 -3.66 22.30
C THR A 27 2.28 -3.20 23.04
N GLU A 28 3.23 -4.12 23.28
CA GLU A 28 4.54 -3.79 23.84
C GLU A 28 5.33 -2.79 22.97
N ASP A 29 5.05 -2.76 21.67
CA ASP A 29 5.71 -1.88 20.71
C ASP A 29 5.19 -0.44 20.77
N TYR A 30 4.02 -0.19 21.37
CA TYR A 30 3.47 1.15 21.51
C TYR A 30 4.43 2.10 22.25
N THR A 31 5.05 1.62 23.34
CA THR A 31 6.02 2.41 24.10
C THR A 31 7.24 2.73 23.25
N LYS A 32 7.74 1.76 22.47
CA LYS A 32 8.89 1.93 21.56
C LYS A 32 8.61 3.02 20.52
N LEU A 33 7.39 3.09 19.98
CA LEU A 33 6.98 4.13 19.02
C LEU A 33 7.00 5.54 19.65
N LEU A 34 6.57 5.67 20.91
CA LEU A 34 6.60 6.95 21.63
C LEU A 34 8.04 7.38 21.94
N GLU A 35 8.90 6.44 22.35
CA GLU A 35 10.33 6.70 22.60
C GLU A 35 11.08 7.10 21.32
N TYR A 36 10.69 6.55 20.17
CA TYR A 36 11.19 6.98 18.85
C TYR A 36 10.76 8.42 18.50
N GLY A 37 9.76 8.95 19.20
CA GLY A 37 9.28 10.33 19.07
C GLY A 37 8.17 10.51 18.03
N LEU A 38 7.37 9.46 17.76
CA LEU A 38 6.12 9.63 17.03
C LEU A 38 5.07 10.35 17.91
N ASP A 39 4.22 11.15 17.27
CA ASP A 39 3.07 11.75 17.95
C ASP A 39 2.15 10.67 18.55
N LYS A 40 1.56 10.94 19.72
CA LYS A 40 0.74 9.98 20.47
C LYS A 40 -0.42 9.42 19.65
N LYS A 41 -1.06 10.25 18.81
CA LYS A 41 -2.19 9.81 17.95
C LYS A 41 -1.68 8.92 16.81
N VAL A 42 -0.54 9.27 16.22
CA VAL A 42 0.08 8.50 15.12
C VAL A 42 0.57 7.15 15.63
N ALA A 43 1.29 7.14 16.76
CA ALA A 43 1.72 5.91 17.43
C ALA A 43 0.53 5.02 17.81
N GLY A 44 -0.56 5.62 18.31
CA GLY A 44 -1.77 4.88 18.65
C GLY A 44 -2.42 4.21 17.44
N LYS A 45 -2.50 4.93 16.31
CA LYS A 45 -3.04 4.38 15.07
C LYS A 45 -2.16 3.29 14.48
N LEU A 46 -0.83 3.43 14.57
CA LEU A 46 0.11 2.41 14.09
C LEU A 46 0.07 1.14 14.97
N ASP A 47 -0.04 1.29 16.28
CA ASP A 47 -0.28 0.20 17.24
C ASP A 47 -1.59 -0.56 16.94
N ASP A 48 -2.66 0.16 16.58
CA ASP A 48 -3.90 -0.47 16.16
C ASP A 48 -3.72 -1.32 14.89
N ILE A 49 -2.86 -0.89 13.95
CA ILE A 49 -2.52 -1.69 12.76
C ILE A 49 -1.75 -2.95 13.18
N TYR A 50 -0.82 -2.86 14.13
CA TYR A 50 -0.08 -4.03 14.62
C TYR A 50 -1.02 -5.09 15.22
N LYS A 51 -2.03 -4.67 15.98
CA LYS A 51 -3.04 -5.58 16.54
C LYS A 51 -3.85 -6.34 15.50
N THR A 52 -4.00 -5.80 14.29
CA THR A 52 -4.69 -6.49 13.20
C THR A 52 -3.88 -7.66 12.61
N GLY A 53 -2.58 -7.74 12.92
CA GLY A 53 -1.66 -8.72 12.31
C GLY A 53 -1.29 -8.39 10.86
N LYS A 54 -1.78 -7.28 10.29
CA LYS A 54 -1.43 -6.85 8.92
C LYS A 54 0.02 -6.36 8.79
N LEU A 55 0.63 -5.96 9.91
CA LEU A 55 1.96 -5.39 9.99
C LEU A 55 2.56 -5.70 11.36
N ALA A 56 3.83 -6.08 11.43
CA ALA A 56 4.58 -6.15 12.67
C ALA A 56 5.54 -4.97 12.82
N HIS A 57 5.93 -4.63 14.06
CA HIS A 57 6.88 -3.54 14.32
C HIS A 57 8.21 -3.74 13.58
N SER A 58 8.71 -4.98 13.49
CA SER A 58 9.94 -5.34 12.80
C SER A 58 9.89 -5.22 11.27
N GLU A 59 8.70 -5.11 10.67
CA GLU A 59 8.54 -4.96 9.22
C GLU A 59 8.65 -3.50 8.76
N LEU A 60 8.65 -2.54 9.70
CA LEU A 60 8.93 -1.14 9.42
C LEU A 60 10.39 -0.84 9.72
N ASP A 61 11.09 -0.31 8.71
CA ASP A 61 12.43 0.21 8.90
C ASP A 61 12.40 1.63 9.49
N GLU A 62 13.54 2.06 10.01
CA GLU A 62 13.72 3.39 10.59
C GLU A 62 13.38 4.50 9.59
N ARG A 63 13.63 4.30 8.29
CA ARG A 63 13.34 5.33 7.28
C ARG A 63 11.84 5.56 7.13
N ALA A 64 11.02 4.51 7.21
CA ALA A 64 9.57 4.64 7.20
C ALA A 64 9.05 5.32 8.47
N LEU A 65 9.64 5.03 9.64
CA LEU A 65 9.27 5.67 10.90
C LEU A 65 9.68 7.16 10.93
N ASP A 66 10.88 7.49 10.47
CA ASP A 66 11.33 8.87 10.28
C ASP A 66 10.43 9.63 9.31
N ALA A 67 10.08 9.00 8.18
CA ALA A 67 9.16 9.59 7.22
C ALA A 67 7.79 9.85 7.85
N LEU A 68 7.23 8.94 8.64
CA LEU A 68 5.97 9.15 9.36
C LEU A 68 6.07 10.28 10.40
N LYS A 69 7.19 10.39 11.10
CA LYS A 69 7.45 11.42 12.10
C LYS A 69 7.47 12.83 11.50
N GLU A 70 7.94 12.97 10.27
CA GLU A 70 7.92 14.24 9.55
C GLU A 70 6.52 14.66 9.04
N PHE A 71 5.53 13.76 9.03
CA PHE A 71 4.20 14.11 8.54
C PHE A 71 3.44 14.96 9.56
N PRO A 72 2.62 15.93 9.10
CA PRO A 72 1.57 16.49 9.93
C PRO A 72 0.68 15.36 10.47
N VAL A 73 0.26 15.47 11.73
CA VAL A 73 -0.49 14.41 12.44
C VAL A 73 -1.70 13.93 11.63
N ASP A 74 -2.51 14.85 11.11
CA ASP A 74 -3.68 14.50 10.28
C ASP A 74 -3.29 13.76 8.99
N GLY A 75 -2.16 14.15 8.38
CA GLY A 75 -1.63 13.48 7.20
C GLY A 75 -1.15 12.06 7.50
N ALA A 76 -0.44 11.87 8.60
CA ALA A 76 0.01 10.55 9.05
C ALA A 76 -1.19 9.64 9.36
N LEU A 77 -2.22 10.15 10.03
CA LEU A 77 -3.45 9.39 10.31
C LEU A 77 -4.17 8.95 9.04
N ASN A 78 -4.25 9.80 8.03
CA ASN A 78 -4.83 9.44 6.72
C ASN A 78 -4.01 8.38 5.99
N VAL A 79 -2.69 8.52 5.97
CA VAL A 79 -1.77 7.53 5.39
C VAL A 79 -1.94 6.16 6.07
N LEU A 80 -1.95 6.13 7.41
CA LEU A 80 -2.12 4.91 8.18
C LEU A 80 -3.53 4.31 8.00
N GLY A 81 -4.56 5.16 7.87
CA GLY A 81 -5.91 4.73 7.51
C GLY A 81 -5.95 4.03 6.16
N GLN A 82 -5.39 4.66 5.12
CA GLN A 82 -5.29 4.08 3.79
C GLN A 82 -4.49 2.77 3.80
N PHE A 83 -3.37 2.72 4.53
CA PHE A 83 -2.56 1.50 4.66
C PHE A 83 -3.34 0.36 5.34
N LEU A 84 -4.15 0.68 6.35
CA LEU A 84 -5.00 -0.30 7.04
C LEU A 84 -6.11 -0.84 6.14
N GLU A 85 -6.70 0.00 5.29
CA GLU A 85 -7.75 -0.38 4.34
C GLU A 85 -7.21 -1.10 3.10
N SER A 86 -5.92 -0.91 2.75
CA SER A 86 -5.28 -1.59 1.63
C SER A 86 -5.28 -3.13 1.79
N ASN A 87 -5.40 -3.82 0.64
CA ASN A 87 -5.02 -5.22 0.55
C ASN A 87 -3.49 -5.32 0.55
N LEU A 88 -2.94 -5.93 1.61
CA LEU A 88 -1.49 -6.11 1.80
C LEU A 88 -1.06 -7.56 1.56
N GLU A 89 -1.95 -8.41 1.04
CA GLU A 89 -1.59 -9.75 0.56
C GLU A 89 -0.57 -9.64 -0.57
N HIS A 90 0.40 -10.55 -0.57
CA HIS A 90 1.50 -10.57 -1.54
C HIS A 90 2.40 -9.33 -1.56
N VAL A 91 2.28 -8.41 -0.58
CA VAL A 91 3.23 -7.31 -0.39
C VAL A 91 4.43 -7.83 0.41
N SER A 92 5.56 -8.04 -0.26
CA SER A 92 6.78 -8.55 0.38
C SER A 92 7.48 -7.53 1.29
N ASN A 93 7.35 -6.23 0.98
CA ASN A 93 7.99 -5.15 1.74
C ASN A 93 6.97 -4.11 2.19
N LYS A 94 6.47 -4.26 3.41
CA LYS A 94 5.45 -3.39 4.00
C LYS A 94 5.98 -1.96 4.25
N SER A 95 7.24 -1.82 4.66
CA SER A 95 7.90 -0.52 4.82
C SER A 95 7.89 0.29 3.51
N ALA A 96 8.34 -0.32 2.42
CA ALA A 96 8.35 0.31 1.10
C ALA A 96 6.94 0.64 0.60
N TYR A 97 5.96 -0.24 0.86
CA TYR A 97 4.56 0.01 0.53
C TYR A 97 4.04 1.24 1.27
N LEU A 98 4.25 1.31 2.59
CA LEU A 98 3.86 2.47 3.42
C LEU A 98 4.54 3.75 2.95
N CYS A 99 5.83 3.72 2.62
CA CYS A 99 6.54 4.84 2.01
C CYS A 99 5.92 5.27 0.67
N GLY A 100 5.46 4.31 -0.13
CA GLY A 100 4.69 4.56 -1.33
C GLY A 100 3.38 5.29 -1.06
N VAL A 101 2.61 4.88 -0.06
CA VAL A 101 1.36 5.55 0.36
C VAL A 101 1.65 6.97 0.83
N MET A 102 2.68 7.16 1.66
CA MET A 102 3.15 8.47 2.11
C MET A 102 3.50 9.39 0.94
N LYS A 103 4.27 8.89 -0.03
CA LYS A 103 4.66 9.66 -1.23
C LYS A 103 3.44 10.10 -2.03
N THR A 104 2.47 9.21 -2.21
CA THR A 104 1.21 9.48 -2.90
C THR A 104 0.38 10.53 -2.16
N TYR A 105 0.29 10.45 -0.83
CA TYR A 105 -0.43 11.43 -0.02
C TYR A 105 0.20 12.83 -0.13
N ARG A 106 1.53 12.93 -0.07
CA ARG A 106 2.25 14.21 -0.27
C ARG A 106 1.96 14.80 -1.66
N GLN A 107 1.91 13.96 -2.69
CA GLN A 107 1.58 14.39 -4.05
C GLN A 107 0.13 14.88 -4.17
N LYS A 108 -0.84 14.15 -3.61
CA LYS A 108 -2.26 14.54 -3.57
C LYS A 108 -2.50 15.85 -2.81
N SER A 109 -1.82 16.02 -1.68
CA SER A 109 -1.91 17.21 -0.83
C SER A 109 -1.40 18.46 -1.57
N ARG A 110 -0.27 18.34 -2.28
CA ARG A 110 0.27 19.43 -3.12
C ARG A 110 -0.66 19.79 -4.29
N ALA A 111 -1.27 18.79 -4.93
CA ALA A 111 -2.21 19.02 -6.04
C ALA A 111 -3.48 19.76 -5.59
N THR A 112 -4.00 19.40 -4.40
CA THR A 112 -5.17 20.05 -3.79
C THR A 112 -4.89 21.52 -3.44
N GLN A 113 -3.71 21.80 -2.88
CA GLN A 113 -3.29 23.19 -2.56
C GLN A 113 -3.10 24.06 -3.81
N GLN A 114 -2.80 23.47 -4.96
CA GLN A 114 -2.66 24.17 -6.24
C GLN A 114 -3.98 24.29 -7.01
N GLY A 115 -5.12 23.87 -6.44
CA GLY A 115 -6.43 23.97 -7.07
C GLY A 115 -6.62 23.05 -8.29
N LEU A 116 -5.78 22.03 -8.48
CA LEU A 116 -6.01 21.05 -9.52
C LEU A 116 -7.15 20.10 -9.11
N PRO A 117 -8.01 19.69 -10.06
CA PRO A 117 -9.07 18.74 -9.77
C PRO A 117 -8.47 17.43 -9.27
N THR A 118 -8.87 17.02 -8.06
CA THR A 118 -8.58 15.69 -7.56
C THR A 118 -9.52 14.71 -8.27
N PRO A 119 -9.01 13.57 -8.78
CA PRO A 119 -9.89 12.57 -9.38
C PRO A 119 -10.89 12.09 -8.32
N ALA A 120 -12.18 12.15 -8.66
CA ALA A 120 -13.24 11.66 -7.80
C ALA A 120 -13.03 10.15 -7.55
N ILE A 121 -13.01 9.75 -6.27
CA ILE A 121 -12.96 8.36 -5.84
C ILE A 121 -14.35 7.76 -6.12
N THR A 122 -14.55 7.14 -7.29
CA THR A 122 -15.87 6.61 -7.68
C THR A 122 -15.92 5.11 -7.91
N VAL A 123 -14.78 4.40 -7.81
CA VAL A 123 -14.76 2.95 -7.94
C VAL A 123 -14.11 2.37 -6.70
N GLN A 124 -14.91 1.70 -5.85
CA GLN A 124 -14.36 0.76 -4.89
C GLN A 124 -13.69 -0.35 -5.72
N ALA A 125 -12.38 -0.25 -5.84
CA ALA A 125 -11.56 -1.24 -6.50
C ALA A 125 -11.63 -2.52 -5.67
N LYS A 126 -12.52 -3.44 -6.06
CA LYS A 126 -12.46 -4.81 -5.59
C LYS A 126 -11.15 -5.35 -6.16
N GLY A 127 -10.22 -5.75 -5.30
CA GLY A 127 -8.97 -6.39 -5.74
C GLY A 127 -9.24 -7.67 -6.56
N PRO A 128 -8.21 -8.40 -6.96
CA PRO A 128 -8.40 -9.66 -7.66
C PRO A 128 -9.22 -10.66 -6.84
N ASP A 129 -9.78 -11.66 -7.51
CA ASP A 129 -10.39 -12.81 -6.85
C ASP A 129 -9.28 -13.66 -6.19
N GLU A 130 -9.19 -13.60 -4.86
CA GLU A 130 -8.13 -14.25 -4.08
C GLU A 130 -8.13 -15.78 -4.24
N ASP A 131 -9.29 -16.41 -4.42
CA ASP A 131 -9.37 -17.86 -4.67
C ASP A 131 -8.77 -18.22 -6.03
N LYS A 132 -9.00 -17.40 -7.06
CA LYS A 132 -8.36 -17.59 -8.38
C LYS A 132 -6.87 -17.33 -8.32
N ILE A 133 -6.43 -16.26 -7.64
CA ILE A 133 -5.00 -15.95 -7.47
C ILE A 133 -4.32 -17.12 -6.78
N LYS A 134 -4.87 -17.58 -5.66
CA LYS A 134 -4.32 -18.72 -4.93
C LYS A 134 -4.23 -19.97 -5.82
N ALA A 135 -5.30 -20.31 -6.54
CA ALA A 135 -5.29 -21.45 -7.46
C ALA A 135 -4.24 -21.32 -8.58
N ILE A 136 -4.03 -20.11 -9.11
CA ILE A 136 -2.99 -19.83 -10.11
C ILE A 136 -1.60 -20.04 -9.48
N LEU A 137 -1.32 -19.44 -8.33
CA LEU A 137 -0.02 -19.51 -7.67
C LEU A 137 0.32 -20.95 -7.24
N GLU A 138 -0.66 -21.70 -6.72
CA GLU A 138 -0.49 -23.11 -6.35
C GLU A 138 -0.21 -23.99 -7.57
N ARG A 139 -0.91 -23.75 -8.69
CA ARG A 139 -0.73 -24.53 -9.92
C ARG A 139 0.60 -24.24 -10.60
N THR A 140 1.01 -22.97 -10.66
CA THR A 140 2.17 -22.56 -11.47
C THR A 140 3.45 -22.50 -10.66
N GLY A 141 3.38 -22.29 -9.34
CA GLY A 141 4.52 -22.05 -8.46
C GLY A 141 5.17 -20.68 -8.65
N TYR A 142 4.51 -19.76 -9.34
CA TYR A 142 5.02 -18.41 -9.56
C TYR A 142 4.84 -17.56 -8.30
N THR A 143 5.69 -16.55 -8.14
CA THR A 143 5.52 -15.54 -7.09
C THR A 143 4.58 -14.43 -7.55
N LEU A 144 3.83 -13.85 -6.61
CA LEU A 144 3.12 -12.59 -6.81
C LEU A 144 3.72 -11.58 -5.83
N ASP A 145 4.16 -10.44 -6.35
CA ASP A 145 4.68 -9.32 -5.55
C ASP A 145 3.87 -8.05 -5.83
N VAL A 146 3.34 -7.44 -4.77
CA VAL A 146 2.48 -6.27 -4.83
C VAL A 146 3.19 -5.06 -4.22
N THR A 147 3.23 -3.98 -4.99
CA THR A 147 3.68 -2.66 -4.55
C THR A 147 2.56 -1.65 -4.81
N THR A 148 2.69 -0.42 -4.30
CA THR A 148 1.68 0.63 -4.53
C THR A 148 1.47 0.97 -6.00
N GLY A 149 2.50 0.78 -6.85
CA GLY A 149 2.47 1.13 -8.27
C GLY A 149 2.49 -0.05 -9.24
N GLN A 150 2.57 -1.29 -8.75
CA GLN A 150 2.72 -2.46 -9.61
C GLN A 150 2.29 -3.74 -8.91
N ARG A 151 1.62 -4.64 -9.64
CA ARG A 151 1.39 -6.04 -9.26
C ARG A 151 2.16 -6.92 -10.24
N LYS A 152 3.14 -7.68 -9.74
CA LYS A 152 4.08 -8.46 -10.55
C LYS A 152 3.90 -9.95 -10.29
N TYR A 153 3.51 -10.68 -11.33
CA TYR A 153 3.44 -12.12 -11.36
C TYR A 153 4.70 -12.69 -12.03
N GLY A 154 5.41 -13.59 -11.35
CA GLY A 154 6.64 -14.22 -11.83
C GLY A 154 7.86 -13.30 -11.86
N GLY A 155 8.69 -13.47 -12.89
CA GLY A 155 9.89 -12.67 -13.13
C GLY A 155 10.97 -12.84 -12.05
N PRO A 156 11.58 -14.02 -11.90
CA PRO A 156 11.54 -15.15 -12.85
C PRO A 156 10.52 -16.26 -12.51
N PRO A 157 10.15 -17.12 -13.48
CA PRO A 157 9.42 -18.37 -13.22
C PRO A 157 10.17 -19.32 -12.27
N PRO A 158 9.46 -20.24 -11.57
CA PRO A 158 10.11 -21.27 -10.79
C PRO A 158 10.98 -22.16 -11.69
N ASN A 159 12.16 -22.53 -11.19
CA ASN A 159 13.16 -23.32 -11.92
C ASN A 159 13.62 -22.69 -13.25
N TRP A 160 13.56 -21.36 -13.38
CA TRP A 160 14.11 -20.68 -14.55
C TRP A 160 15.63 -20.60 -14.47
N GLU A 161 16.31 -21.36 -15.33
CA GLU A 161 17.75 -21.28 -15.51
C GLU A 161 18.08 -20.43 -16.74
N GLY A 162 18.60 -19.23 -16.52
CA GLY A 162 19.01 -18.33 -17.59
C GLY A 162 18.75 -16.86 -17.28
N GLY A 163 19.12 -15.99 -18.23
CA GLY A 163 18.83 -14.57 -18.15
C GLY A 163 17.34 -14.25 -18.37
N THR A 164 16.98 -12.98 -18.19
CA THR A 164 15.68 -12.47 -18.60
C THR A 164 15.50 -12.64 -20.12
N PRO A 165 14.31 -13.03 -20.61
CA PRO A 165 14.03 -13.10 -22.03
C PRO A 165 14.42 -11.79 -22.74
N GLY A 166 15.08 -11.91 -23.89
CA GLY A 166 15.61 -10.77 -24.63
C GLY A 166 14.52 -9.93 -25.30
N ASN A 167 14.95 -8.77 -25.83
CA ASN A 167 14.08 -7.81 -26.53
C ASN A 167 13.22 -8.50 -27.61
N GLY A 168 11.91 -8.22 -27.57
CA GLY A 168 10.91 -8.82 -28.47
C GLY A 168 10.17 -10.03 -27.91
N CYS A 169 10.39 -10.39 -26.64
CA CYS A 169 9.54 -11.35 -25.92
C CYS A 169 8.50 -10.65 -25.02
N GLU A 170 8.51 -9.32 -24.95
CA GLU A 170 7.58 -8.52 -24.17
C GLU A 170 6.50 -7.91 -25.06
N VAL A 171 5.26 -7.95 -24.58
CA VAL A 171 4.11 -7.30 -25.18
C VAL A 171 3.52 -6.24 -24.26
N PHE A 172 3.04 -5.16 -24.86
CA PHE A 172 2.26 -4.14 -24.18
C PHE A 172 0.78 -4.46 -24.30
N CYS A 173 0.10 -4.63 -23.17
CA CYS A 173 -1.35 -4.75 -23.09
C CYS A 173 -1.93 -3.42 -22.60
N GLY A 174 -2.64 -2.70 -23.46
CA GLY A 174 -3.28 -1.43 -23.13
C GLY A 174 -4.81 -1.53 -23.13
N LYS A 175 -5.47 -0.46 -22.66
CA LYS A 175 -6.94 -0.37 -22.53
C LYS A 175 -7.52 -1.43 -21.60
N ILE A 176 -6.77 -1.82 -20.58
CA ILE A 176 -7.24 -2.74 -19.55
C ILE A 176 -8.33 -2.04 -18.73
N PRO A 177 -9.52 -2.64 -18.53
CA PRO A 177 -10.53 -2.11 -17.62
C PRO A 177 -9.97 -1.94 -16.22
N LYS A 178 -10.35 -0.87 -15.50
CA LYS A 178 -9.78 -0.52 -14.19
C LYS A 178 -10.10 -1.54 -13.08
N ASP A 179 -11.12 -2.34 -13.31
CA ASP A 179 -11.63 -3.42 -12.48
C ASP A 179 -11.01 -4.79 -12.79
N MET A 180 -10.20 -4.89 -13.85
CA MET A 180 -9.53 -6.12 -14.23
C MET A 180 -8.14 -6.24 -13.58
N TYR A 181 -7.83 -7.42 -13.06
CA TYR A 181 -6.58 -7.72 -12.37
C TYR A 181 -5.88 -8.95 -12.97
N GLU A 182 -4.75 -9.33 -12.38
CA GLU A 182 -3.93 -10.43 -12.86
C GLU A 182 -4.62 -11.80 -12.82
N ASP A 183 -5.66 -11.99 -12.00
CA ASP A 183 -6.46 -13.23 -11.98
C ASP A 183 -7.17 -13.50 -13.31
N GLU A 184 -7.53 -12.46 -14.07
CA GLU A 184 -8.12 -12.56 -15.40
C GLU A 184 -7.07 -12.45 -16.51
N LEU A 185 -6.05 -11.60 -16.32
CA LEU A 185 -5.00 -11.40 -17.33
C LEU A 185 -4.08 -12.61 -17.47
N ILE A 186 -3.73 -13.30 -16.37
CA ILE A 186 -2.83 -14.47 -16.42
C ILE A 186 -3.45 -15.59 -17.28
N PRO A 187 -4.68 -16.08 -17.02
CA PRO A 187 -5.28 -17.14 -17.84
C PRO A 187 -5.48 -16.75 -19.31
N LEU A 188 -5.61 -15.46 -19.59
CA LEU A 188 -5.75 -14.94 -20.93
C LEU A 188 -4.43 -15.08 -21.71
N PHE A 189 -3.33 -14.58 -21.14
CA PHE A 189 -2.01 -14.63 -21.79
C PHE A 189 -1.36 -16.01 -21.74
N GLU A 190 -1.72 -16.87 -20.77
CA GLU A 190 -1.27 -18.27 -20.72
C GLU A 190 -1.64 -19.06 -21.99
N LYS A 191 -2.71 -18.68 -22.69
CA LYS A 191 -3.11 -19.31 -23.97
C LYS A 191 -2.13 -19.03 -25.11
N CYS A 192 -1.44 -17.89 -25.07
CA CYS A 192 -0.49 -17.48 -26.10
C CYS A 192 0.89 -18.15 -25.93
N GLY A 193 1.23 -18.52 -24.70
CA GLY A 193 2.45 -19.25 -24.35
C GLY A 193 2.85 -19.08 -22.89
N LYS A 194 4.02 -19.62 -22.52
CA LYS A 194 4.52 -19.55 -21.14
C LYS A 194 4.94 -18.12 -20.78
N ILE A 195 4.26 -17.56 -19.79
CA ILE A 195 4.57 -16.24 -19.22
C ILE A 195 5.87 -16.34 -18.43
N TRP A 196 6.81 -15.44 -18.70
CA TRP A 196 8.00 -15.23 -17.88
C TRP A 196 7.71 -14.28 -16.73
N ASP A 197 7.10 -13.12 -17.03
CA ASP A 197 6.51 -12.24 -16.03
C ASP A 197 5.32 -11.45 -16.59
N LEU A 198 4.44 -11.02 -15.69
CA LEU A 198 3.35 -10.09 -15.98
C LEU A 198 3.40 -8.96 -14.97
N ARG A 199 3.43 -7.72 -15.46
CA ARG A 199 3.52 -6.49 -14.65
C ARG A 199 2.31 -5.62 -14.94
N LEU A 200 1.31 -5.69 -14.05
CA LEU A 200 0.14 -4.81 -14.08
C LEU A 200 0.50 -3.51 -13.36
N MET A 201 0.43 -2.40 -14.09
CA MET A 201 0.77 -1.09 -13.52
C MET A 201 -0.41 -0.54 -12.73
N MET A 202 -0.18 -0.21 -11.46
CA MET A 202 -1.20 0.32 -10.55
C MET A 202 -1.07 1.82 -10.40
N ASP A 203 -2.20 2.47 -10.17
CA ASP A 203 -2.26 3.86 -9.75
C ASP A 203 -2.33 3.93 -8.21
N PRO A 204 -1.26 4.39 -7.54
CA PRO A 204 -1.24 4.51 -6.09
C PRO A 204 -2.33 5.43 -5.52
N MET A 205 -2.85 6.38 -6.32
CA MET A 205 -3.85 7.35 -5.87
C MET A 205 -5.26 6.76 -5.81
N THR A 206 -5.60 5.90 -6.79
CA THR A 206 -6.94 5.33 -6.93
C THR A 206 -7.02 3.88 -6.49
N GLY A 207 -5.88 3.17 -6.36
CA GLY A 207 -5.83 1.75 -6.05
C GLY A 207 -6.24 0.85 -7.24
N THR A 208 -6.57 1.43 -8.38
CA THR A 208 -6.93 0.72 -9.62
C THR A 208 -5.74 0.60 -10.56
N ASN A 209 -5.82 -0.25 -11.58
CA ASN A 209 -4.76 -0.31 -12.59
C ASN A 209 -4.73 0.97 -13.47
N ARG A 210 -3.58 1.27 -14.05
CA ARG A 210 -3.35 2.43 -14.95
C ARG A 210 -3.90 2.22 -16.36
N GLY A 211 -4.63 1.13 -16.59
CA GLY A 211 -5.17 0.74 -17.90
C GLY A 211 -4.14 0.06 -18.81
N TYR A 212 -2.99 -0.37 -18.27
CA TYR A 212 -1.99 -1.08 -19.04
C TYR A 212 -1.13 -2.04 -18.19
N ALA A 213 -0.60 -3.06 -18.86
CA ALA A 213 0.32 -4.05 -18.31
C ALA A 213 1.39 -4.42 -19.34
N PHE A 214 2.51 -4.95 -18.85
CA PHE A 214 3.54 -5.58 -19.67
C PHE A 214 3.55 -7.07 -19.40
N VAL A 215 3.61 -7.88 -20.46
CA VAL A 215 3.70 -9.33 -20.34
C VAL A 215 4.94 -9.78 -21.10
N THR A 216 5.89 -10.36 -20.37
CA THR A 216 7.07 -10.98 -20.97
C THR A 216 6.82 -12.46 -21.08
N PHE A 217 7.00 -13.03 -22.27
CA PHE A 217 6.96 -14.46 -22.51
C PHE A 217 8.36 -15.07 -22.49
N THR A 218 8.46 -16.38 -22.35
CA THR A 218 9.74 -17.10 -22.45
C THR A 218 10.26 -17.20 -23.88
N SER A 219 9.43 -16.90 -24.88
CA SER A 219 9.75 -17.04 -26.32
C SER A 219 9.14 -15.90 -27.14
N ARG A 220 9.84 -15.49 -28.20
CA ARG A 220 9.36 -14.47 -29.14
C ARG A 220 8.08 -14.91 -29.86
N ASP A 221 7.94 -16.17 -30.23
CA ASP A 221 6.74 -16.69 -30.90
C ASP A 221 5.48 -16.50 -30.06
N ALA A 222 5.55 -16.77 -28.75
CA ALA A 222 4.44 -16.52 -27.82
C ALA A 222 4.07 -15.02 -27.75
N ALA A 223 5.07 -14.12 -27.75
CA ALA A 223 4.83 -12.69 -27.81
C ALA A 223 4.15 -12.28 -29.12
N CYS A 224 4.60 -12.81 -30.27
CA CYS A 224 3.96 -12.59 -31.56
C CYS A 224 2.53 -13.12 -31.58
N ASN A 225 2.26 -14.28 -30.98
CA ASN A 225 0.92 -14.85 -30.89
C ASN A 225 -0.01 -13.97 -30.06
N ALA A 226 0.46 -13.45 -28.93
CA ALA A 226 -0.32 -12.56 -28.08
C ALA A 226 -0.70 -11.23 -28.77
N VAL A 227 0.11 -10.78 -29.74
CA VAL A 227 -0.21 -9.60 -30.57
C VAL A 227 -1.19 -9.95 -31.69
N ARG A 228 -1.14 -11.18 -32.22
CA ARG A 228 -1.95 -11.61 -33.38
C ARG A 228 -3.36 -12.05 -33.00
N GLU A 229 -3.53 -12.66 -31.84
CA GLU A 229 -4.82 -13.07 -31.29
C GLU A 229 -5.23 -12.04 -30.24
N PRO A 230 -5.95 -10.96 -30.63
CA PRO A 230 -6.48 -10.04 -29.64
C PRO A 230 -7.46 -10.80 -28.74
N ALA A 231 -7.13 -10.81 -27.46
CA ALA A 231 -7.97 -11.22 -26.36
C ALA A 231 -9.35 -10.56 -26.37
#